data_AF-A0A1F5V0W2-F1
#
_entry.id   AF-A0A1F5V0W2-F1
#
_cell.length_a   1.000
_cell.length_b   1.000
_cell.length_c   1.000
_cell.angle_alpha   90.00
_cell.angle_beta   90.00
_cell.angle_gamma   90.00
#
_symmetry.space_group_name_H-M   'P 1'
#
loop_
_entity.id
_entity.type
_entity.pdbx_description
1 polymer ?
#
loop_
_entity_poly.entity_id
_entity_poly.type
_entity_poly.pdbx_seq_one_letter_code
_entity_poly.pdbx_strand_id
1 'polypeptide(L)'
;MKKVIVSLVLILIFCFGLNAAPLLKQGQLLAIVGDSITEEKGYSKLIETYITCCYPELKARFLLMGWASEKAAGFDKRMDNDLLPFKPDVATVCYGMNDGKYRKYEQGIGEDYESSLNSIVSRLKQNNTLVLVGSPGAVDTYYYDKKKKKYGSEVYNETLGKLAEIAGKVAKNNQMLYVEIHEPLMTVMAKAKRSYGEAFAVCGTDGIHPGANGHVVMAQCFLKGLGFDGNIGTITVDMKGKTEANAGHKVLSAQAGKIEVESSRYPFCFFGEEKDTEQTASILPFVTFNEELNRLTLIVANFEGVKAKVKWGEDSKTFTKEQLEKGVNLAAEFRNNPFSKPFSAVEAVILEKQTLETEMIKKYITKIPEMIKELKKDESNKAIMEKKKKLLKDREKLMQKIEETFIPVKHVIEIVKE
;
A
#
# COMPACT_ATOMS: atom_id res chain seq x y z
N MET A 1 47.57 -10.14 51.88
CA MET A 1 46.36 -10.62 51.16
C MET A 1 45.44 -9.42 50.89
N LYS A 2 45.46 -8.86 49.68
CA LYS A 2 44.55 -7.78 49.27
C LYS A 2 43.41 -8.40 48.46
N LYS A 3 42.17 -8.27 48.94
CA LYS A 3 40.96 -8.64 48.20
C LYS A 3 40.57 -7.47 47.30
N VAL A 4 40.55 -7.70 46.00
CA VAL A 4 39.99 -6.78 45.00
C VAL A 4 38.51 -7.13 44.86
N ILE A 5 37.64 -6.17 45.15
CA ILE A 5 36.20 -6.25 44.88
C ILE A 5 35.99 -5.70 43.47
N VAL A 6 35.53 -6.54 42.55
CA VAL A 6 35.09 -6.12 41.21
C VAL A 6 33.58 -5.93 41.27
N SER A 7 33.12 -4.68 41.20
CA SER A 7 31.70 -4.36 41.05
C SER A 7 31.27 -4.62 39.61
N LEU A 8 30.32 -5.54 39.43
CA LEU A 8 29.65 -5.82 38.17
C LEU A 8 28.57 -4.76 37.93
N VAL A 9 28.76 -3.85 36.98
CA VAL A 9 27.71 -2.91 36.54
C VAL A 9 26.82 -3.64 35.53
N LEU A 10 25.60 -3.97 35.96
CA LEU A 10 24.56 -4.54 35.11
C LEU A 10 23.90 -3.40 34.32
N ILE A 11 24.22 -3.26 33.04
CA ILE A 11 23.54 -2.30 32.15
C ILE A 11 22.22 -2.95 31.70
N LEU A 12 21.11 -2.54 32.33
CA LEU A 12 19.76 -2.80 31.85
C LEU A 12 19.51 -1.97 30.59
N ILE A 13 19.63 -2.61 29.42
CA ILE A 13 19.17 -2.03 28.16
C ILE A 13 17.64 -2.11 28.16
N PHE A 14 16.99 -1.00 28.50
CA PHE A 14 15.58 -0.79 28.15
C PHE A 14 15.51 -0.66 26.62
N CYS A 15 15.11 -1.73 25.94
CA CYS A 15 14.61 -1.64 24.57
C CYS A 15 13.30 -0.85 24.61
N PHE A 16 13.38 0.48 24.52
CA PHE A 16 12.29 1.24 23.94
C PHE A 16 12.08 0.67 22.54
N GLY A 17 10.88 0.16 22.26
CA GLY A 17 10.50 -0.23 20.90
C GLY A 17 10.85 0.94 19.99
N LEU A 18 11.75 0.72 19.03
CA LEU A 18 11.95 1.68 17.97
C LEU A 18 10.58 1.88 17.32
N ASN A 19 9.97 3.04 17.53
CA ASN A 19 8.94 3.51 16.63
C ASN A 19 9.61 3.55 15.25
N ALA A 20 9.33 2.53 14.43
CA ALA A 20 9.86 2.46 13.08
C ALA A 20 9.25 3.64 12.33
N ALA A 21 10.06 4.66 12.04
CA ALA A 21 9.64 5.75 11.18
C ALA A 21 9.44 5.20 9.75
N PRO A 22 8.51 5.76 8.96
CA PRO A 22 8.39 5.42 7.55
C PRO A 22 9.75 5.55 6.86
N LEU A 23 10.09 4.55 6.04
CA LEU A 23 11.34 4.54 5.27
C LEU A 23 11.34 5.63 4.19
N LEU A 24 10.15 5.98 3.71
CA LEU A 24 9.93 7.05 2.76
C LEU A 24 10.01 8.40 3.48
N LYS A 25 10.88 9.28 3.00
CA LYS A 25 11.09 10.62 3.55
C LYS A 25 10.34 11.67 2.75
N GLN A 26 10.29 12.88 3.32
CA GLN A 26 9.59 14.00 2.72
C GLN A 26 10.08 14.30 1.29
N GLY A 27 9.16 14.40 0.32
CA GLY A 27 9.42 14.75 -1.08
C GLY A 27 10.00 13.63 -1.95
N GLN A 28 10.29 12.46 -1.38
CA GLN A 28 10.88 11.33 -2.10
C GLN A 28 9.92 10.72 -3.13
N LEU A 29 10.50 10.18 -4.21
CA LEU A 29 9.80 9.47 -5.26
C LEU A 29 9.79 7.96 -4.98
N LEU A 30 8.59 7.40 -4.81
CA LEU A 30 8.34 5.96 -4.81
C LEU A 30 7.90 5.49 -6.20
N ALA A 31 8.70 4.65 -6.84
CA ALA A 31 8.30 3.92 -8.04
C ALA A 31 7.64 2.58 -7.67
N ILE A 32 6.51 2.26 -8.29
CA ILE A 32 5.79 1.00 -8.06
C ILE A 32 5.89 0.15 -9.32
N VAL A 33 6.76 -0.86 -9.29
CA VAL A 33 7.17 -1.65 -10.46
C VAL A 33 6.63 -3.07 -10.37
N GLY A 34 6.11 -3.57 -11.49
CA GLY A 34 5.73 -4.97 -11.63
C GLY A 34 4.99 -5.26 -12.94
N ASP A 35 4.29 -6.38 -12.99
CA ASP A 35 3.66 -6.91 -14.20
C ASP A 35 2.20 -6.42 -14.41
N SER A 36 1.32 -7.27 -14.96
CA SER A 36 -0.09 -6.96 -15.18
C SER A 36 -0.83 -6.60 -13.89
N ILE A 37 -0.52 -7.28 -12.78
CA ILE A 37 -1.16 -7.03 -11.48
C ILE A 37 -0.83 -5.61 -11.00
N THR A 38 0.35 -5.10 -11.36
CA THR A 38 0.72 -3.69 -11.10
C THR A 38 0.05 -2.75 -12.09
N GLU A 39 0.00 -3.12 -13.38
CA GLU A 39 -0.65 -2.31 -14.42
C GLU A 39 -2.14 -2.07 -14.13
N GLU A 40 -2.82 -2.99 -13.45
CA GLU A 40 -4.24 -2.85 -13.06
C GLU A 40 -4.50 -1.71 -12.08
N LYS A 41 -3.45 -1.18 -11.44
CA LYS A 41 -3.51 -0.04 -10.52
C LYS A 41 -4.31 -0.31 -9.25
N GLY A 42 -4.48 -1.56 -8.84
CA GLY A 42 -5.17 -1.89 -7.61
C GLY A 42 -4.34 -1.48 -6.39
N TYR A 43 -3.33 -2.28 -6.04
CA TYR A 43 -2.52 -2.04 -4.85
C TYR A 43 -1.66 -0.77 -4.95
N SER A 44 -1.23 -0.38 -6.15
CA SER A 44 -0.45 0.85 -6.36
C SER A 44 -1.24 2.11 -6.03
N LYS A 45 -2.53 2.14 -6.40
CA LYS A 45 -3.46 3.21 -6.05
C LYS A 45 -3.68 3.24 -4.53
N LEU A 46 -3.92 2.09 -3.91
CA LEU A 46 -4.12 2.03 -2.45
C LEU A 46 -2.88 2.50 -1.68
N ILE A 47 -1.67 2.14 -2.10
CA ILE A 47 -0.42 2.63 -1.49
C ILE A 47 -0.30 4.15 -1.62
N GLU A 48 -0.47 4.69 -2.83
CA GLU A 48 -0.36 6.13 -3.08
C GLU A 48 -1.43 6.91 -2.30
N THR A 49 -2.69 6.44 -2.30
CA THR A 49 -3.78 7.06 -1.55
C THR A 49 -3.51 7.01 -0.04
N TYR A 50 -3.03 5.88 0.49
CA TYR A 50 -2.68 5.75 1.90
C TYR A 50 -1.64 6.78 2.30
N ILE A 51 -0.52 6.87 1.56
CA ILE A 51 0.56 7.77 1.95
C ILE A 51 0.13 9.23 1.78
N THR A 52 -0.61 9.56 0.72
CA THR A 52 -1.11 10.91 0.47
C THR A 52 -2.10 11.37 1.53
N CYS A 53 -3.08 10.53 1.88
CA CYS A 53 -4.17 10.91 2.78
C CYS A 53 -3.80 10.71 4.26
N CYS A 54 -3.09 9.63 4.57
CA CYS A 54 -2.76 9.22 5.93
C CYS A 54 -1.40 9.71 6.39
N TYR A 55 -0.48 10.18 5.54
CA TYR A 55 0.82 10.77 5.93
C TYR A 55 1.16 11.99 5.03
N PRO A 56 0.26 12.99 4.93
CA PRO A 56 0.39 14.10 3.98
C PRO A 56 1.64 14.96 4.21
N GLU A 57 2.20 14.95 5.42
CA GLU A 57 3.46 15.61 5.75
C GLU A 57 4.64 15.10 4.92
N LEU A 58 4.58 13.85 4.45
CA LEU A 58 5.61 13.29 3.58
C LEU A 58 5.63 13.94 2.20
N LYS A 59 4.52 14.47 1.69
CA LYS A 59 4.46 15.05 0.33
C LYS A 59 5.18 14.16 -0.70
N ALA A 60 5.00 12.86 -0.57
CA ALA A 60 5.69 11.87 -1.38
C ALA A 60 5.22 11.96 -2.82
N ARG A 61 6.10 11.57 -3.75
CA ARG A 61 5.79 11.50 -5.18
C ARG A 61 5.73 10.04 -5.60
N PHE A 62 4.92 9.73 -6.60
CA PHE A 62 4.68 8.35 -7.01
C PHE A 62 4.78 8.20 -8.52
N LEU A 63 5.34 7.08 -8.97
CA LEU A 63 5.38 6.70 -10.39
C LEU A 63 4.96 5.25 -10.55
N LEU A 64 3.86 5.02 -11.26
CA LEU A 64 3.46 3.68 -11.68
C LEU A 64 4.36 3.16 -12.81
N MET A 65 4.83 1.92 -12.69
CA MET A 65 5.65 1.24 -13.69
C MET A 65 5.18 -0.20 -13.97
N GLY A 66 3.86 -0.42 -13.95
CA GLY A 66 3.25 -1.71 -14.28
C GLY A 66 3.22 -2.01 -15.78
N TRP A 67 3.46 -3.27 -16.15
CA TRP A 67 3.38 -3.73 -17.55
C TRP A 67 2.84 -5.16 -17.70
N ALA A 68 1.76 -5.31 -18.47
CA ALA A 68 1.03 -6.55 -18.62
C ALA A 68 1.85 -7.67 -19.26
N SER A 69 1.74 -8.87 -18.68
CA SER A 69 2.47 -10.08 -19.11
C SER A 69 4.00 -9.95 -19.02
N GLU A 70 4.52 -8.89 -18.41
CA GLU A 70 5.96 -8.68 -18.27
C GLU A 70 6.55 -9.69 -17.27
N LYS A 71 7.76 -10.14 -17.59
CA LYS A 71 8.66 -10.89 -16.69
C LYS A 71 9.74 -9.93 -16.20
N ALA A 72 10.44 -10.27 -15.12
CA ALA A 72 11.54 -9.45 -14.61
C ALA A 72 12.56 -9.08 -15.72
N ALA A 73 12.91 -10.03 -16.58
CA ALA A 73 13.82 -9.78 -17.71
C ALA A 73 13.35 -8.71 -18.71
N GLY A 74 12.03 -8.53 -18.86
CA GLY A 74 11.46 -7.47 -19.71
C GLY A 74 11.69 -6.09 -19.12
N PHE A 75 11.42 -5.95 -17.82
CA PHE A 75 11.65 -4.70 -17.10
C PHE A 75 13.13 -4.32 -17.09
N ASP A 76 14.01 -5.28 -16.80
CA ASP A 76 15.46 -5.08 -16.80
C ASP A 76 15.94 -4.44 -18.11
N LYS A 77 15.41 -4.89 -19.26
CA LYS A 77 15.79 -4.35 -20.59
C LYS A 77 15.34 -2.91 -20.83
N ARG A 78 14.20 -2.49 -20.26
CA ARG A 78 13.64 -1.13 -20.50
C ARG A 78 14.00 -0.12 -19.41
N MET A 79 14.57 -0.56 -18.30
CA MET A 79 14.76 0.25 -17.10
C MET A 79 15.59 1.53 -17.32
N ASP A 80 16.64 1.49 -18.15
CA ASP A 80 17.49 2.66 -18.45
C ASP A 80 16.72 3.80 -19.09
N ASN A 81 15.67 3.48 -19.83
CA ASN A 81 14.84 4.45 -20.52
C ASN A 81 13.60 4.81 -19.71
N ASP A 82 13.01 3.82 -19.04
CA ASP A 82 11.66 3.94 -18.47
C ASP A 82 11.65 4.43 -17.02
N LEU A 83 12.65 4.04 -16.21
CA LEU A 83 12.65 4.35 -14.77
C LEU A 83 13.88 5.13 -14.30
N LEU A 84 15.10 4.72 -14.64
CA LEU A 84 16.31 5.37 -14.12
C LEU A 84 16.36 6.90 -14.37
N PRO A 85 15.87 7.43 -15.51
CA PRO A 85 15.84 8.88 -15.73
C PRO A 85 14.95 9.65 -14.74
N PHE A 86 13.96 9.00 -14.13
CA PHE A 86 13.11 9.59 -13.09
C PHE A 86 13.80 9.65 -11.72
N LYS A 87 14.93 8.95 -11.55
CA LYS A 87 15.73 8.89 -10.30
C LYS A 87 14.85 8.57 -9.08
N PRO A 88 14.21 7.40 -9.02
CA PRO A 88 13.43 7.02 -7.86
C PRO A 88 14.30 6.94 -6.61
N ASP A 89 13.79 7.46 -5.49
CA ASP A 89 14.43 7.34 -4.19
C ASP A 89 14.14 5.97 -3.56
N VAL A 90 12.92 5.48 -3.78
CA VAL A 90 12.43 4.18 -3.32
C VAL A 90 11.73 3.48 -4.48
N ALA A 91 11.85 2.16 -4.57
CA ALA A 91 11.10 1.36 -5.53
C ALA A 91 10.53 0.10 -4.88
N THR A 92 9.27 -0.22 -5.16
CA THR A 92 8.78 -1.60 -5.01
C THR A 92 8.98 -2.35 -6.32
N VAL A 93 9.39 -3.61 -6.24
CA VAL A 93 9.55 -4.50 -7.41
C VAL A 93 8.81 -5.80 -7.13
N CYS A 94 7.77 -6.10 -7.92
CA CYS A 94 6.92 -7.27 -7.73
C CYS A 94 6.77 -8.04 -9.06
N TYR A 95 7.54 -9.12 -9.23
CA TYR A 95 7.51 -10.01 -10.39
C TYR A 95 7.44 -11.48 -9.93
N GLY A 96 7.34 -12.41 -10.87
CA GLY A 96 7.29 -13.85 -10.60
C GLY A 96 6.05 -14.54 -11.18
N MET A 97 4.92 -13.83 -11.31
CA MET A 97 3.67 -14.41 -11.84
C MET A 97 3.82 -14.87 -13.30
N ASN A 98 4.55 -14.14 -14.13
CA ASN A 98 4.83 -14.57 -15.51
C ASN A 98 6.14 -15.36 -15.62
N ASP A 99 7.10 -15.09 -14.74
CA ASP A 99 8.41 -15.74 -14.70
C ASP A 99 8.28 -17.24 -14.40
N GLY A 100 7.30 -17.63 -13.57
CA GLY A 100 6.94 -19.03 -13.28
C GLY A 100 6.42 -19.82 -14.47
N LYS A 101 6.12 -19.16 -15.61
CA LYS A 101 5.68 -19.77 -16.87
C LYS A 101 4.40 -20.64 -16.72
N TYR A 102 3.60 -20.44 -15.67
CA TYR A 102 2.35 -21.19 -15.42
C TYR A 102 2.51 -22.72 -15.39
N ARG A 103 3.67 -23.20 -14.92
CA ARG A 103 4.03 -24.62 -14.88
C ARG A 103 4.75 -25.00 -13.59
N LYS A 104 4.94 -26.31 -13.38
CA LYS A 104 5.74 -26.84 -12.27
C LYS A 104 7.15 -26.22 -12.27
N TYR A 105 7.65 -25.92 -11.08
CA TYR A 105 9.00 -25.40 -10.90
C TYR A 105 10.06 -26.33 -11.51
N GLU A 106 10.98 -25.71 -12.23
CA GLU A 106 12.19 -26.31 -12.78
C GLU A 106 13.35 -25.36 -12.46
N GLN A 107 14.54 -25.89 -12.20
CA GLN A 107 15.70 -25.09 -11.77
C GLN A 107 15.96 -23.89 -12.69
N GLY A 108 15.91 -24.08 -14.02
CA GLY A 108 16.11 -22.99 -14.97
C GLY A 108 15.07 -21.86 -14.89
N ILE A 109 13.86 -22.12 -14.38
CA ILE A 109 12.87 -21.05 -14.11
C ILE A 109 13.37 -20.15 -12.98
N GLY A 110 13.86 -20.77 -11.90
CA GLY A 110 14.42 -20.05 -10.76
C GLY A 110 15.68 -19.27 -11.13
N GLU A 111 16.58 -19.86 -11.92
CA GLU A 111 17.81 -19.21 -12.38
C GLU A 111 17.54 -18.00 -13.30
N ASP A 112 16.63 -18.13 -14.27
CA ASP A 112 16.19 -17.04 -15.15
C ASP A 112 15.64 -15.86 -14.33
N TYR A 113 14.78 -16.18 -13.35
CA TYR A 113 14.14 -15.20 -12.47
C TYR A 113 15.14 -14.53 -11.53
N GLU A 114 15.98 -15.32 -10.84
CA GLU A 114 17.00 -14.84 -9.91
C GLU A 114 17.96 -13.88 -10.62
N SER A 115 18.46 -14.27 -11.79
CA SER A 115 19.38 -13.45 -12.59
C SER A 115 18.77 -12.09 -12.94
N SER A 116 17.55 -12.10 -13.46
CA SER A 116 16.84 -10.89 -13.88
C SER A 116 16.52 -9.98 -12.69
N LEU A 117 15.98 -10.55 -11.60
CA LEU A 117 15.63 -9.79 -10.41
C LEU A 117 16.89 -9.22 -9.73
N ASN A 118 17.97 -9.99 -9.66
CA ASN A 118 19.24 -9.52 -9.11
C ASN A 118 19.82 -8.36 -9.93
N SER A 119 19.73 -8.42 -11.27
CA SER A 119 20.12 -7.32 -12.17
C SER A 119 19.33 -6.05 -11.87
N ILE A 120 18.00 -6.15 -11.80
CA ILE A 120 17.11 -5.01 -11.48
C ILE A 120 17.49 -4.38 -10.13
N VAL A 121 17.56 -5.18 -9.07
CA VAL A 121 17.82 -4.69 -7.71
C VAL A 121 19.22 -4.09 -7.61
N SER A 122 20.23 -4.72 -8.22
CA SER A 122 21.60 -4.21 -8.25
C SER A 122 21.70 -2.86 -8.95
N ARG A 123 21.03 -2.70 -10.10
CA ARG A 123 21.06 -1.46 -10.89
C ARG A 123 20.29 -0.32 -10.21
N LEU A 124 19.15 -0.61 -9.58
CA LEU A 124 18.44 0.36 -8.74
C LEU A 124 19.30 0.79 -7.54
N LYS A 125 19.97 -0.15 -6.87
CA LYS A 125 20.94 0.14 -5.80
C LYS A 125 22.06 1.06 -6.27
N GLN A 126 22.66 0.77 -7.43
CA GLN A 126 23.70 1.60 -8.05
C GLN A 126 23.21 3.02 -8.37
N ASN A 127 21.91 3.19 -8.58
CA ASN A 127 21.26 4.48 -8.79
C ASN A 127 20.75 5.14 -7.48
N ASN A 128 21.22 4.65 -6.32
CA ASN A 128 20.86 5.14 -4.98
C ASN A 128 19.37 4.97 -4.61
N THR A 129 18.68 4.00 -5.21
CA THR A 129 17.29 3.68 -4.89
C THR A 129 17.22 2.61 -3.81
N LEU A 130 16.46 2.86 -2.74
CA LEU A 130 16.06 1.81 -1.77
C LEU A 130 15.03 0.89 -2.42
N VAL A 131 15.24 -0.42 -2.38
CA VAL A 131 14.34 -1.38 -3.03
C VAL A 131 13.60 -2.24 -2.00
N LEU A 132 12.29 -2.32 -2.16
CA LEU A 132 11.42 -3.31 -1.54
C LEU A 132 11.12 -4.38 -2.59
N VAL A 133 11.78 -5.53 -2.47
CA VAL A 133 11.57 -6.68 -3.33
C VAL A 133 10.34 -7.44 -2.81
N GLY A 134 9.23 -7.31 -3.51
CA GLY A 134 8.02 -8.09 -3.26
C GLY A 134 8.15 -9.50 -3.81
N SER A 135 7.69 -10.50 -3.07
CA SER A 135 7.43 -11.82 -3.63
C SER A 135 6.35 -11.75 -4.71
N PRO A 136 6.23 -12.72 -5.63
CA PRO A 136 5.01 -12.85 -6.41
C PRO A 136 3.79 -13.01 -5.50
N GLY A 137 2.60 -12.70 -6.04
CA GLY A 137 1.34 -13.06 -5.40
C GLY A 137 1.04 -14.56 -5.50
N ALA A 138 -0.25 -14.91 -5.43
CA ALA A 138 -0.75 -16.27 -5.58
C ALA A 138 -1.77 -16.36 -6.73
N VAL A 139 -2.08 -17.58 -7.17
CA VAL A 139 -3.24 -17.84 -8.03
C VAL A 139 -4.42 -18.36 -7.22
N ASP A 140 -5.64 -18.03 -7.65
CA ASP A 140 -6.85 -18.42 -6.92
C ASP A 140 -7.09 -19.93 -7.01
N THR A 141 -7.29 -20.60 -5.86
CA THR A 141 -7.41 -22.06 -5.83
C THR A 141 -8.63 -22.59 -6.59
N TYR A 142 -9.71 -21.83 -6.68
CA TYR A 142 -10.94 -22.28 -7.33
C TYR A 142 -10.99 -21.86 -8.80
N TYR A 143 -10.77 -20.58 -9.08
CA TYR A 143 -10.90 -20.05 -10.44
C TYR A 143 -9.76 -20.48 -11.37
N TYR A 144 -8.55 -20.65 -10.83
CA TYR A 144 -7.44 -21.13 -11.64
C TYR A 144 -7.67 -22.59 -12.09
N ASP A 145 -8.16 -23.46 -11.20
CA ASP A 145 -8.43 -24.87 -11.51
C ASP A 145 -9.62 -25.06 -12.43
N LYS A 146 -10.64 -24.19 -12.32
CA LYS A 146 -11.77 -24.17 -13.27
C LYS A 146 -11.35 -23.95 -14.71
N LYS A 147 -10.22 -23.29 -14.96
CA LYS A 147 -9.69 -23.10 -16.32
C LYS A 147 -9.10 -24.36 -16.93
N LYS A 148 -9.03 -25.49 -16.20
CA LYS A 148 -8.54 -26.80 -16.66
C LYS A 148 -7.20 -26.71 -17.40
N LYS A 149 -6.29 -25.88 -16.88
CA LYS A 149 -4.92 -25.76 -17.39
C LYS A 149 -4.17 -27.07 -17.15
N LYS A 150 -3.04 -27.25 -17.87
CA LYS A 150 -2.18 -28.43 -17.71
C LYS A 150 -1.71 -28.65 -16.26
N TYR A 151 -1.48 -27.57 -15.53
CA TYR A 151 -1.10 -27.58 -14.11
C TYR A 151 -2.14 -26.80 -13.33
N GLY A 152 -2.58 -27.36 -12.19
CA GLY A 152 -3.53 -26.73 -11.29
C GLY A 152 -2.91 -25.66 -10.39
N SER A 153 -3.77 -25.05 -9.58
CA SER A 153 -3.48 -23.96 -8.65
C SER A 153 -2.44 -24.36 -7.62
N GLU A 154 -2.53 -25.57 -7.07
CA GLU A 154 -1.58 -26.13 -6.11
C GLU A 154 -0.14 -26.15 -6.67
N VAL A 155 0.04 -26.75 -7.86
CA VAL A 155 1.34 -26.85 -8.52
C VAL A 155 1.91 -25.46 -8.84
N TYR A 156 1.05 -24.53 -9.26
CA TYR A 156 1.54 -23.21 -9.62
C TYR A 156 1.83 -22.35 -8.40
N ASN A 157 1.03 -22.42 -7.34
CA ASN A 157 1.35 -21.76 -6.07
C ASN A 157 2.62 -22.35 -5.43
N GLU A 158 2.91 -23.65 -5.56
CA GLU A 158 4.21 -24.21 -5.16
C GLU A 158 5.37 -23.53 -5.93
N THR A 159 5.19 -23.31 -7.23
CA THR A 159 6.17 -22.62 -8.08
C THR A 159 6.34 -21.17 -7.65
N LEU A 160 5.25 -20.44 -7.40
CA LEU A 160 5.29 -19.05 -6.93
C LEU A 160 5.92 -18.95 -5.55
N GLY A 161 5.68 -19.91 -4.64
CA GLY A 161 6.36 -20.01 -3.35
C GLY A 161 7.87 -20.19 -3.50
N LYS A 162 8.34 -21.00 -4.46
CA LYS A 162 9.77 -21.11 -4.77
C LYS A 162 10.36 -19.81 -5.32
N LEU A 163 9.61 -19.08 -6.15
CA LEU A 163 10.05 -17.76 -6.62
C LEU A 163 10.03 -16.70 -5.50
N ALA A 164 9.13 -16.81 -4.51
CA ALA A 164 9.13 -15.98 -3.31
C ALA A 164 10.42 -16.19 -2.48
N GLU A 165 10.83 -17.45 -2.25
CA GLU A 165 12.11 -17.77 -1.60
C GLU A 165 13.30 -17.13 -2.34
N ILE A 166 13.31 -17.19 -3.68
CA ILE A 166 14.35 -16.57 -4.52
C ILE A 166 14.33 -15.04 -4.39
N ALA A 167 13.14 -14.41 -4.39
CA ALA A 167 13.02 -12.97 -4.21
C ALA A 167 13.60 -12.52 -2.86
N GLY A 168 13.32 -13.27 -1.78
CA GLY A 168 13.91 -13.04 -0.47
C GLY A 168 15.44 -13.19 -0.46
N LYS A 169 15.98 -14.20 -1.15
CA LYS A 169 17.43 -14.38 -1.34
C LYS A 169 18.06 -13.19 -2.07
N VAL A 170 17.45 -12.74 -3.17
CA VAL A 170 17.94 -11.59 -3.94
C VAL A 170 17.93 -10.32 -3.10
N ALA A 171 16.84 -10.05 -2.37
CA ALA A 171 16.75 -8.90 -1.47
C ALA A 171 17.89 -8.91 -0.44
N LYS A 172 18.07 -10.04 0.26
CA LYS A 172 19.13 -10.23 1.25
C LYS A 172 20.53 -10.01 0.66
N ASN A 173 20.82 -10.64 -0.47
CA ASN A 173 22.14 -10.54 -1.13
C ASN A 173 22.46 -9.11 -1.57
N ASN A 174 21.44 -8.33 -1.93
CA ASN A 174 21.58 -6.94 -2.31
C ASN A 174 21.50 -5.97 -1.11
N GLN A 175 21.29 -6.46 0.11
CA GLN A 175 21.05 -5.65 1.32
C GLN A 175 19.83 -4.72 1.15
N MET A 176 18.78 -5.26 0.54
CA MET A 176 17.50 -4.61 0.29
C MET A 176 16.41 -5.27 1.12
N LEU A 177 15.23 -4.66 1.12
CA LEU A 177 14.09 -5.14 1.89
C LEU A 177 13.33 -6.21 1.13
N TYR A 178 12.89 -7.25 1.83
CA TYR A 178 11.98 -8.24 1.30
C TYR A 178 10.57 -7.98 1.84
N VAL A 179 9.57 -8.04 0.95
CA VAL A 179 8.15 -7.96 1.30
C VAL A 179 7.49 -9.26 0.86
N GLU A 180 7.07 -10.06 1.84
CA GLU A 180 6.32 -11.29 1.59
C GLU A 180 4.86 -10.96 1.23
N ILE A 181 4.39 -11.47 0.10
CA ILE A 181 3.05 -11.24 -0.46
C ILE A 181 2.36 -12.58 -0.75
N HIS A 182 3.12 -13.61 -1.12
CA HIS A 182 2.60 -14.91 -1.52
C HIS A 182 1.88 -15.58 -0.35
N GLU A 183 2.55 -15.69 0.79
CA GLU A 183 1.97 -16.34 1.97
C GLU A 183 0.75 -15.56 2.50
N PRO A 184 0.80 -14.22 2.69
CA PRO A 184 -0.38 -13.46 3.11
C PRO A 184 -1.59 -13.66 2.21
N LEU A 185 -1.42 -13.67 0.88
CA LEU A 185 -2.52 -13.94 -0.05
C LEU A 185 -3.05 -15.37 0.12
N MET A 186 -2.17 -16.38 0.24
CA MET A 186 -2.58 -17.78 0.46
C MET A 186 -3.37 -17.94 1.76
N THR A 187 -2.89 -17.36 2.86
CA THR A 187 -3.53 -17.43 4.18
C THR A 187 -4.87 -16.69 4.21
N VAL A 188 -4.93 -15.47 3.67
CA VAL A 188 -6.17 -14.70 3.58
C VAL A 188 -7.18 -15.41 2.69
N MET A 189 -6.76 -15.91 1.53
CA MET A 189 -7.62 -16.66 0.62
C MET A 189 -8.21 -17.91 1.28
N ALA A 190 -7.40 -18.71 1.97
CA ALA A 190 -7.88 -19.90 2.67
C ALA A 190 -8.91 -19.56 3.76
N LYS A 191 -8.69 -18.48 4.53
CA LYS A 191 -9.65 -17.99 5.54
C LYS A 191 -10.94 -17.51 4.90
N ALA A 192 -10.83 -16.67 3.86
CA ALA A 192 -11.98 -16.09 3.18
C ALA A 192 -12.84 -17.15 2.50
N LYS A 193 -12.24 -18.11 1.79
CA LYS A 193 -12.98 -19.22 1.16
C LYS A 193 -13.64 -20.14 2.20
N ARG A 194 -13.01 -20.38 3.35
CA ARG A 194 -13.63 -21.12 4.46
C ARG A 194 -14.88 -20.43 5.00
N SER A 195 -14.87 -19.10 5.09
CA SER A 195 -15.98 -18.31 5.63
C SER A 195 -17.08 -18.01 4.62
N TYR A 196 -16.73 -17.74 3.35
CA TYR A 196 -17.64 -17.24 2.33
C TYR A 196 -17.83 -18.18 1.12
N GLY A 197 -17.15 -19.33 1.12
CA GLY A 197 -17.23 -20.37 0.08
C GLY A 197 -16.10 -20.29 -0.95
N GLU A 198 -15.86 -21.42 -1.62
CA GLU A 198 -14.75 -21.59 -2.59
C GLU A 198 -14.77 -20.59 -3.75
N ALA A 199 -15.95 -20.06 -4.11
CA ALA A 199 -16.10 -19.07 -5.17
C ALA A 199 -15.74 -17.63 -4.74
N PHE A 200 -15.37 -17.39 -3.48
CA PHE A 200 -14.86 -16.08 -3.06
C PHE A 200 -13.44 -15.88 -3.64
N ALA A 201 -13.34 -15.07 -4.69
CA ALA A 201 -12.10 -14.83 -5.42
C ALA A 201 -11.22 -13.80 -4.70
N VAL A 202 -10.09 -14.23 -4.14
CA VAL A 202 -9.08 -13.30 -3.57
C VAL A 202 -8.03 -12.96 -4.62
N CYS A 203 -7.67 -13.92 -5.47
CA CYS A 203 -6.70 -13.73 -6.56
C CYS A 203 -7.39 -13.69 -7.93
N GLY A 204 -8.61 -13.15 -7.97
CA GLY A 204 -9.34 -12.91 -9.21
C GLY A 204 -10.22 -14.06 -9.70
N THR A 205 -11.27 -13.70 -10.42
CA THR A 205 -12.16 -14.67 -11.09
C THR A 205 -11.52 -15.27 -12.35
N ASP A 206 -10.45 -14.67 -12.85
CA ASP A 206 -9.62 -15.23 -13.90
C ASP A 206 -8.51 -16.16 -13.33
N GLY A 207 -8.41 -16.23 -12.00
CA GLY A 207 -7.46 -17.02 -11.23
C GLY A 207 -6.05 -16.42 -11.13
N ILE A 208 -5.78 -15.23 -11.67
CA ILE A 208 -4.46 -14.60 -11.67
C ILE A 208 -4.51 -13.18 -11.13
N HIS A 209 -5.49 -12.37 -11.53
CA HIS A 209 -5.55 -10.93 -11.30
C HIS A 209 -6.49 -10.59 -10.16
N PRO A 210 -5.98 -10.21 -8.96
CA PRO A 210 -6.82 -9.90 -7.80
C PRO A 210 -7.84 -8.80 -8.08
N GLY A 211 -9.03 -8.94 -7.50
CA GLY A 211 -9.97 -7.82 -7.37
C GLY A 211 -9.48 -6.81 -6.33
N ALA A 212 -10.29 -5.79 -6.04
CA ALA A 212 -9.94 -4.79 -5.03
C ALA A 212 -9.64 -5.43 -3.66
N ASN A 213 -10.29 -6.53 -3.32
CA ASN A 213 -10.11 -7.26 -2.06
C ASN A 213 -8.67 -7.82 -1.90
N GLY A 214 -8.12 -8.51 -2.90
CA GLY A 214 -6.76 -9.05 -2.87
C GLY A 214 -5.71 -7.95 -2.98
N HIS A 215 -6.02 -6.86 -3.69
CA HIS A 215 -5.15 -5.69 -3.72
C HIS A 215 -5.00 -4.99 -2.36
N VAL A 216 -5.99 -5.06 -1.47
CA VAL A 216 -5.85 -4.59 -0.07
C VAL A 216 -4.80 -5.43 0.68
N VAL A 217 -4.77 -6.75 0.47
CA VAL A 217 -3.76 -7.63 1.08
C VAL A 217 -2.35 -7.25 0.61
N MET A 218 -2.18 -7.06 -0.70
CA MET A 218 -0.90 -6.62 -1.28
C MET A 218 -0.47 -5.25 -0.78
N ALA A 219 -1.39 -4.28 -0.74
CA ALA A 219 -1.11 -2.94 -0.24
C ALA A 219 -0.70 -2.96 1.24
N GLN A 220 -1.38 -3.76 2.09
CA GLN A 220 -1.01 -3.94 3.48
C GLN A 220 0.44 -4.43 3.62
N CYS A 221 0.84 -5.42 2.82
CA CYS A 221 2.20 -5.97 2.88
C CYS A 221 3.26 -4.91 2.54
N PHE A 222 3.06 -4.15 1.47
CA PHE A 222 4.00 -3.09 1.09
C PHE A 222 4.01 -1.92 2.06
N LEU A 223 2.87 -1.49 2.58
CA LEU A 223 2.80 -0.40 3.56
C LEU A 223 3.53 -0.78 4.87
N LYS A 224 3.37 -2.02 5.34
CA LYS A 224 4.16 -2.55 6.46
C LYS A 224 5.65 -2.64 6.12
N GLY A 225 5.98 -3.10 4.90
CA GLY A 225 7.36 -3.14 4.41
C GLY A 225 8.02 -1.75 4.32
N LEU A 226 7.23 -0.71 4.09
CA LEU A 226 7.67 0.70 4.11
C LEU A 226 7.81 1.27 5.53
N GLY A 227 7.45 0.51 6.57
CA GLY A 227 7.60 0.89 7.96
C GLY A 227 6.48 1.79 8.49
N PHE A 228 5.31 1.83 7.86
CA PHE A 228 4.17 2.58 8.39
C PHE A 228 3.60 1.88 9.64
N ASP A 229 3.43 2.66 10.71
CA ASP A 229 2.95 2.14 12.00
C ASP A 229 1.43 2.20 12.15
N GLY A 230 0.74 2.93 11.27
CA GLY A 230 -0.71 3.06 11.27
C GLY A 230 -1.31 3.99 12.31
N ASN A 231 -0.49 4.74 13.04
CA ASN A 231 -0.97 5.73 13.99
C ASN A 231 -1.45 6.97 13.23
N ILE A 232 -2.74 7.04 12.92
CA ILE A 232 -3.35 8.20 12.25
C ILE A 232 -3.47 9.35 13.23
N GLY A 233 -3.90 9.07 14.46
CA GLY A 233 -3.92 10.03 15.55
C GLY A 233 -4.85 9.62 16.67
N THR A 234 -4.93 10.47 17.69
CA THR A 234 -5.79 10.28 18.86
C THR A 234 -6.57 11.55 19.14
N ILE A 235 -7.87 11.40 19.40
CA ILE A 235 -8.75 12.43 19.95
C ILE A 235 -9.13 11.98 21.36
N THR A 236 -8.67 12.71 22.36
CA THR A 236 -8.96 12.43 23.78
C THR A 236 -9.98 13.43 24.28
N VAL A 237 -11.15 12.95 24.70
CA VAL A 237 -12.23 13.73 25.27
C VAL A 237 -12.28 13.46 26.77
N ASP A 238 -11.84 14.41 27.58
CA ASP A 238 -12.04 14.34 29.01
C ASP A 238 -13.37 14.99 29.38
N MET A 239 -14.34 14.19 29.86
CA MET A 239 -15.67 14.67 30.22
C MET A 239 -15.68 15.65 31.41
N LYS A 240 -14.58 15.74 32.16
CA LYS A 240 -14.37 16.67 33.29
C LYS A 240 -13.21 17.64 33.07
N GLY A 241 -12.57 17.56 31.91
CA GLY A 241 -11.31 18.24 31.65
C GLY A 241 -11.26 18.80 30.24
N LYS A 242 -10.06 18.77 29.66
CA LYS A 242 -9.80 19.34 28.34
C LYS A 242 -9.85 18.25 27.28
N THR A 243 -10.47 18.55 26.15
CA THR A 243 -10.38 17.74 24.93
C THR A 243 -9.12 18.12 24.16
N GLU A 244 -8.34 17.12 23.76
CA GLU A 244 -7.10 17.27 23.01
C GLU A 244 -7.05 16.32 21.81
N ALA A 245 -6.31 16.72 20.78
CA ALA A 245 -6.08 15.88 19.61
C ALA A 245 -4.64 16.08 19.10
N ASN A 246 -4.09 15.09 18.40
CA ASN A 246 -2.70 15.09 17.93
C ASN A 246 -2.59 14.74 16.43
N ALA A 247 -1.36 14.61 15.91
CA ALA A 247 -1.06 14.03 14.61
C ALA A 247 -1.87 14.59 13.40
N GLY A 248 -2.05 15.91 13.36
CA GLY A 248 -2.79 16.58 12.28
C GLY A 248 -4.28 16.81 12.58
N HIS A 249 -4.74 16.48 13.79
CA HIS A 249 -6.09 16.75 14.28
C HIS A 249 -6.09 17.95 15.24
N LYS A 250 -6.98 18.91 15.00
CA LYS A 250 -7.13 20.13 15.81
C LYS A 250 -8.54 20.22 16.35
N VAL A 251 -8.68 20.28 17.67
CA VAL A 251 -9.97 20.55 18.32
C VAL A 251 -10.35 22.01 18.06
N LEU A 252 -11.52 22.22 17.45
CA LEU A 252 -12.10 23.54 17.21
C LEU A 252 -13.02 23.95 18.36
N SER A 253 -13.87 23.03 18.80
CA SER A 253 -14.76 23.22 19.94
C SER A 253 -15.06 21.89 20.64
N ALA A 254 -15.33 21.94 21.94
CA ALA A 254 -15.76 20.78 22.72
C ALA A 254 -16.74 21.25 23.79
N GLN A 255 -18.02 20.92 23.63
CA GLN A 255 -19.08 21.32 24.56
C GLN A 255 -20.12 20.20 24.69
N ALA A 256 -20.48 19.85 25.93
CA ALA A 256 -21.57 18.91 26.24
C ALA A 256 -21.51 17.58 25.44
N GLY A 257 -20.32 16.97 25.33
CA GLY A 257 -20.13 15.72 24.59
C GLY A 257 -20.12 15.86 23.06
N LYS A 258 -20.20 17.08 22.52
CA LYS A 258 -20.05 17.38 21.09
C LYS A 258 -18.68 18.00 20.83
N ILE A 259 -17.89 17.37 19.98
CA ILE A 259 -16.50 17.72 19.70
C ILE A 259 -16.37 18.00 18.20
N GLU A 260 -16.03 19.24 17.87
CA GLU A 260 -15.71 19.64 16.51
C GLU A 260 -14.19 19.61 16.30
N VAL A 261 -13.76 18.91 15.26
CA VAL A 261 -12.35 18.71 14.93
C VAL A 261 -12.10 19.05 13.48
N GLU A 262 -10.99 19.74 13.20
CA GLU A 262 -10.43 19.87 11.86
C GLU A 262 -9.26 18.89 11.73
N SER A 263 -9.35 18.01 10.74
CA SER A 263 -8.35 16.96 10.49
C SER A 263 -7.65 17.20 9.17
N SER A 264 -6.32 17.33 9.24
CA SER A 264 -5.41 17.40 8.09
C SER A 264 -4.73 16.06 7.80
N ARG A 265 -5.20 14.98 8.42
CA ARG A 265 -4.75 13.60 8.23
C ARG A 265 -5.99 12.71 8.21
N TYR A 266 -6.11 11.86 7.21
CA TYR A 266 -7.31 11.04 7.04
C TYR A 266 -7.04 9.63 7.57
N PRO A 267 -8.04 8.97 8.19
CA PRO A 267 -8.05 7.52 8.19
C PRO A 267 -8.21 7.00 6.75
N PHE A 268 -7.67 5.82 6.48
CA PHE A 268 -7.92 5.11 5.24
C PHE A 268 -9.38 4.65 5.17
N CYS A 269 -10.05 4.87 4.05
CA CYS A 269 -11.45 4.51 3.87
C CYS A 269 -11.58 3.26 2.99
N PHE A 270 -12.39 2.31 3.46
CA PHE A 270 -12.75 1.11 2.71
C PHE A 270 -14.20 1.20 2.24
N PHE A 271 -14.46 0.74 1.02
CA PHE A 271 -15.74 0.88 0.34
C PHE A 271 -16.32 -0.47 -0.06
N GLY A 272 -17.66 -0.48 -0.19
CA GLY A 272 -18.46 -1.57 -0.71
C GLY A 272 -18.90 -2.60 0.32
N GLU A 273 -19.47 -3.69 -0.19
CA GLU A 273 -20.12 -4.74 0.61
C GLU A 273 -19.14 -5.84 1.05
N GLU A 274 -19.45 -6.51 2.17
CA GLU A 274 -18.56 -7.49 2.83
C GLU A 274 -18.30 -8.77 2.00
N LYS A 275 -19.00 -8.96 0.88
CA LYS A 275 -18.87 -10.15 0.02
C LYS A 275 -18.61 -9.86 -1.46
N ASP A 276 -18.50 -8.59 -1.83
CA ASP A 276 -18.17 -8.21 -3.20
C ASP A 276 -16.64 -8.15 -3.35
N THR A 277 -16.07 -9.09 -4.11
CA THR A 277 -14.61 -9.23 -4.29
C THR A 277 -14.00 -8.06 -5.07
N GLU A 278 -14.83 -7.31 -5.80
CA GLU A 278 -14.41 -6.08 -6.49
C GLU A 278 -14.39 -4.86 -5.56
N GLN A 279 -14.75 -5.04 -4.28
CA GLN A 279 -14.79 -4.00 -3.26
C GLN A 279 -13.76 -4.24 -2.18
N THR A 280 -13.14 -3.14 -1.73
CA THR A 280 -12.06 -3.19 -0.72
C THR A 280 -12.53 -3.68 0.66
N ALA A 281 -13.80 -3.46 1.03
CA ALA A 281 -14.33 -3.83 2.33
C ALA A 281 -14.46 -5.35 2.53
N SER A 282 -14.57 -6.14 1.45
CA SER A 282 -14.87 -7.57 1.54
C SER A 282 -13.75 -8.43 2.13
N ILE A 283 -12.53 -7.91 2.20
CA ILE A 283 -11.39 -8.64 2.77
C ILE A 283 -11.11 -8.28 4.24
N LEU A 284 -11.69 -7.19 4.74
CA LEU A 284 -11.37 -6.65 6.06
C LEU A 284 -11.46 -7.65 7.22
N PRO A 285 -12.44 -8.59 7.24
CA PRO A 285 -12.50 -9.60 8.31
C PRO A 285 -11.31 -10.55 8.38
N PHE A 286 -10.48 -10.61 7.33
CA PHE A 286 -9.38 -11.57 7.19
C PHE A 286 -8.00 -10.93 7.20
N VAL A 287 -7.92 -9.60 7.28
CA VAL A 287 -6.68 -8.82 7.34
C VAL A 287 -6.63 -8.00 8.64
N THR A 288 -5.51 -7.34 8.88
CA THR A 288 -5.23 -6.57 10.10
C THR A 288 -5.02 -5.09 9.79
N PHE A 289 -5.59 -4.60 8.69
CA PHE A 289 -5.25 -3.28 8.15
C PHE A 289 -5.66 -2.17 9.12
N ASN A 290 -6.86 -2.26 9.70
CA ASN A 290 -7.32 -1.26 10.65
C ASN A 290 -6.49 -1.26 11.94
N GLU A 291 -6.09 -2.44 12.39
CA GLU A 291 -5.31 -2.65 13.60
C GLU A 291 -3.87 -2.19 13.43
N GLU A 292 -3.26 -2.40 12.28
CA GLU A 292 -1.82 -2.18 12.06
C GLU A 292 -1.52 -0.91 11.25
N LEU A 293 -2.43 -0.46 10.40
CA LEU A 293 -2.17 0.64 9.45
C LEU A 293 -3.18 1.80 9.56
N ASN A 294 -4.30 1.68 10.28
CA ASN A 294 -5.36 2.68 10.17
C ASN A 294 -6.09 2.94 11.51
N ARG A 295 -5.34 3.46 12.50
CA ARG A 295 -5.85 3.77 13.84
C ARG A 295 -6.06 5.27 14.05
N LEU A 296 -7.31 5.71 13.91
CA LEU A 296 -7.76 7.02 14.42
C LEU A 296 -8.55 6.78 15.71
N THR A 297 -7.90 6.97 16.84
CA THR A 297 -8.41 6.52 18.14
C THR A 297 -9.19 7.62 18.86
N LEU A 298 -10.41 7.31 19.30
CA LEU A 298 -11.16 8.12 20.27
C LEU A 298 -10.95 7.53 21.67
N ILE A 299 -10.48 8.35 22.60
CA ILE A 299 -10.43 8.03 24.03
C ILE A 299 -11.40 8.96 24.76
N VAL A 300 -12.27 8.41 25.62
CA VAL A 300 -13.15 9.21 26.48
C VAL A 300 -12.79 8.97 27.93
N ALA A 301 -12.20 9.97 28.57
CA ALA A 301 -11.80 9.90 29.97
C ALA A 301 -12.90 10.45 30.89
N ASN A 302 -12.90 9.99 32.14
CA ASN A 302 -13.81 10.45 33.19
C ASN A 302 -15.30 10.33 32.83
N PHE A 303 -15.68 9.37 31.99
CA PHE A 303 -17.06 9.17 31.57
C PHE A 303 -17.93 8.70 32.74
N GLU A 304 -19.03 9.41 32.99
CA GLU A 304 -20.02 9.07 34.00
C GLU A 304 -21.17 8.30 33.36
N GLY A 305 -21.09 6.97 33.34
CA GLY A 305 -22.11 6.09 32.77
C GLY A 305 -21.56 4.68 32.55
N VAL A 306 -22.41 3.76 32.11
CA VAL A 306 -21.98 2.38 31.78
C VAL A 306 -21.65 2.27 30.29
N LYS A 307 -22.35 3.04 29.45
CA LYS A 307 -22.19 3.05 28.00
C LYS A 307 -22.52 4.42 27.42
N ALA A 308 -22.01 4.69 26.23
CA ALA A 308 -22.34 5.88 25.46
C ALA A 308 -22.60 5.51 24.00
N LYS A 309 -23.55 6.21 23.39
CA LYS A 309 -23.70 6.27 21.95
C LYS A 309 -22.70 7.27 21.39
N VAL A 310 -21.78 6.82 20.55
CA VAL A 310 -20.89 7.68 19.78
C VAL A 310 -21.44 7.81 18.37
N LYS A 311 -21.65 9.05 17.93
CA LYS A 311 -22.03 9.38 16.55
C LYS A 311 -20.87 10.06 15.85
N TRP A 312 -20.59 9.63 14.62
CA TRP A 312 -19.56 10.22 13.79
C TRP A 312 -19.98 10.18 12.31
N GLY A 313 -20.11 11.35 11.72
CA GLY A 313 -20.80 11.49 10.42
C GLY A 313 -22.29 11.15 10.55
N GLU A 314 -22.78 10.30 9.64
CA GLU A 314 -24.19 9.88 9.60
C GLU A 314 -24.46 8.63 10.44
N ASP A 315 -23.42 7.96 10.93
CA ASP A 315 -23.51 6.68 11.62
C ASP A 315 -23.30 6.84 13.14
N SER A 316 -23.78 5.86 13.91
CA SER A 316 -23.68 5.84 15.37
C SER A 316 -23.55 4.42 15.92
N LYS A 317 -22.69 4.25 16.92
CA LYS A 317 -22.45 2.96 17.59
C LYS A 317 -22.34 3.16 19.11
N THR A 318 -22.82 2.18 19.86
CA THR A 318 -22.78 2.20 21.33
C THR A 318 -21.55 1.45 21.82
N PHE A 319 -20.82 2.05 22.75
CA PHE A 319 -19.63 1.49 23.37
C PHE A 319 -19.77 1.51 24.89
N THR A 320 -19.16 0.54 25.56
CA THR A 320 -19.07 0.55 27.03
C THR A 320 -18.07 1.60 27.51
N LYS A 321 -18.17 2.00 28.77
CA LYS A 321 -17.21 2.88 29.42
C LYS A 321 -15.78 2.35 29.26
N GLU A 322 -15.56 1.07 29.48
CA GLU A 322 -14.23 0.44 29.39
C GLU A 322 -13.66 0.51 27.98
N GLN A 323 -14.49 0.32 26.95
CA GLN A 323 -14.07 0.46 25.55
C GLN A 323 -13.65 1.90 25.24
N LEU A 324 -14.43 2.88 25.69
CA LEU A 324 -14.16 4.29 25.47
C LEU A 324 -12.91 4.78 26.23
N GLU A 325 -12.72 4.34 27.47
CA GLU A 325 -11.55 4.69 28.28
C GLU A 325 -10.27 4.02 27.75
N LYS A 326 -10.37 2.79 27.21
CA LYS A 326 -9.24 2.09 26.56
C LYS A 326 -8.89 2.70 25.20
N GLY A 327 -9.89 3.19 24.47
CA GLY A 327 -9.76 3.77 23.15
C GLY A 327 -10.44 2.93 22.08
N VAL A 328 -11.21 3.60 21.22
CA VAL A 328 -11.96 3.03 20.10
C VAL A 328 -11.34 3.49 18.78
N ASN A 329 -11.03 2.57 17.87
CA ASN A 329 -10.56 2.95 16.53
C ASN A 329 -11.75 3.40 15.67
N LEU A 330 -11.95 4.70 15.53
CA LEU A 330 -13.05 5.28 14.77
C LEU A 330 -13.08 4.77 13.32
N ALA A 331 -11.91 4.62 12.68
CA ALA A 331 -11.83 4.16 11.29
C ALA A 331 -12.34 2.72 11.10
N ALA A 332 -12.12 1.86 12.09
CA ALA A 332 -12.59 0.47 12.08
C ALA A 332 -14.09 0.36 12.38
N GLU A 333 -14.57 1.17 13.32
CA GLU A 333 -15.94 1.10 13.81
C GLU A 333 -16.96 1.80 12.90
N PHE A 334 -16.51 2.79 12.13
CA PHE A 334 -17.35 3.62 11.26
C PHE A 334 -16.80 3.62 9.82
N ARG A 335 -17.24 2.63 9.01
CA ARG A 335 -16.83 2.54 7.59
C ARG A 335 -17.30 3.75 6.78
N ASN A 336 -18.53 4.17 7.02
CA ASN A 336 -19.10 5.39 6.44
C ASN A 336 -18.84 6.54 7.40
N ASN A 337 -17.82 7.35 7.10
CA ASN A 337 -17.38 8.41 7.99
C ASN A 337 -17.16 9.72 7.23
N PRO A 338 -16.91 10.84 7.93
CA PRO A 338 -16.74 12.16 7.30
C PRO A 338 -15.62 12.24 6.24
N PHE A 339 -14.67 11.31 6.25
CA PHE A 339 -13.55 11.27 5.31
C PHE A 339 -13.87 10.49 4.04
N SER A 340 -14.92 9.67 4.00
CA SER A 340 -15.23 8.80 2.87
C SER A 340 -15.30 9.55 1.53
N LYS A 341 -16.03 10.68 1.46
CA LYS A 341 -16.16 11.47 0.22
C LYS A 341 -14.84 12.20 -0.16
N PRO A 342 -14.18 12.97 0.72
CA PRO A 342 -12.87 13.57 0.43
C PRO A 342 -11.82 12.53 0.01
N PHE A 343 -11.77 11.38 0.69
CA PHE A 343 -10.85 10.30 0.39
C PHE A 343 -11.07 9.75 -1.02
N SER A 344 -12.31 9.44 -1.40
CA SER A 344 -12.62 8.96 -2.76
C SER A 344 -12.28 9.98 -3.84
N ALA A 345 -12.41 11.28 -3.55
CA ALA A 345 -12.05 12.33 -4.49
C ALA A 345 -10.53 12.34 -4.77
N VAL A 346 -9.70 12.25 -3.73
CA VAL A 346 -8.23 12.14 -3.88
C VAL A 346 -7.86 10.87 -4.63
N GLU A 347 -8.43 9.72 -4.25
CA GLU A 347 -8.17 8.44 -4.90
C GLU A 347 -8.52 8.48 -6.41
N ALA A 348 -9.61 9.14 -6.80
CA ALA A 348 -10.02 9.25 -8.19
C ALA A 348 -8.97 10.00 -9.05
N VAL A 349 -8.38 11.07 -8.51
CA VAL A 349 -7.32 11.82 -9.22
C VAL A 349 -6.02 11.02 -9.27
N ILE A 350 -5.70 10.26 -8.22
CA ILE A 350 -4.58 9.31 -8.22
C ILE A 350 -4.74 8.28 -9.34
N LEU A 351 -5.94 7.71 -9.51
CA LEU A 351 -6.22 6.75 -10.58
C LEU A 351 -6.09 7.40 -11.97
N GLU A 352 -6.55 8.65 -12.13
CA GLU A 352 -6.37 9.43 -13.37
C GLU A 352 -4.87 9.59 -13.69
N LYS A 353 -4.05 9.96 -12.69
CA LYS A 353 -2.59 10.08 -12.83
C LYS A 353 -1.96 8.75 -13.21
N GLN A 354 -2.25 7.68 -12.48
CA GLN A 354 -1.66 6.37 -12.73
C GLN A 354 -2.06 5.82 -14.11
N THR A 355 -3.27 6.14 -14.60
CA THR A 355 -3.70 5.82 -15.96
C THR A 355 -2.89 6.58 -17.02
N LEU A 356 -2.64 7.88 -16.80
CA LEU A 356 -1.74 8.66 -17.65
C LEU A 356 -0.31 8.10 -17.63
N GLU A 357 0.19 7.66 -16.48
CA GLU A 357 1.52 7.05 -16.35
C GLU A 357 1.63 5.75 -17.17
N THR A 358 0.62 4.87 -17.13
CA THR A 358 0.57 3.68 -18.01
C THR A 358 0.64 4.09 -19.49
N GLU A 359 -0.15 5.07 -19.92
CA GLU A 359 -0.14 5.58 -21.30
C GLU A 359 1.24 6.14 -21.68
N MET A 360 1.82 6.97 -20.80
CA MET A 360 3.13 7.59 -20.97
C MET A 360 4.22 6.55 -21.23
N ILE A 361 4.27 5.52 -20.39
CA ILE A 361 5.30 4.50 -20.46
C ILE A 361 5.08 3.63 -21.69
N LYS A 362 3.93 2.97 -21.80
CA LYS A 362 3.70 1.95 -22.82
C LYS A 362 3.64 2.49 -24.25
N LYS A 363 3.05 3.67 -24.44
CA LYS A 363 2.83 4.21 -25.78
C LYS A 363 3.93 5.15 -26.25
N TYR A 364 4.70 5.73 -25.34
CA TYR A 364 5.65 6.77 -25.69
C TYR A 364 7.05 6.48 -25.16
N ILE A 365 7.27 6.57 -23.85
CA ILE A 365 8.63 6.57 -23.26
C ILE A 365 9.41 5.35 -23.73
N THR A 366 8.88 4.14 -23.56
CA THR A 366 9.56 2.88 -23.95
C THR A 366 9.90 2.83 -25.45
N LYS A 367 9.11 3.49 -26.30
CA LYS A 367 9.29 3.49 -27.76
C LYS A 367 10.22 4.58 -28.27
N ILE A 368 10.59 5.57 -27.45
CA ILE A 368 11.45 6.69 -27.86
C ILE A 368 12.74 6.23 -28.56
N PRO A 369 13.50 5.24 -28.05
CA PRO A 369 14.73 4.80 -28.71
C PRO A 369 14.50 4.22 -30.11
N GLU A 370 13.37 3.53 -30.33
CA GLU A 370 12.99 2.99 -31.64
C GLU A 370 12.53 4.11 -32.58
N MET A 371 11.64 5.00 -32.11
CA MET A 371 11.17 6.14 -32.89
C MET A 371 12.33 7.05 -33.35
N ILE A 372 13.34 7.27 -32.49
CA ILE A 372 14.53 8.04 -32.86
C ILE A 372 15.36 7.35 -33.95
N LYS A 373 15.41 6.00 -33.97
CA LYS A 373 16.12 5.25 -35.03
C LYS A 373 15.37 5.28 -36.35
N GLU A 374 14.04 5.29 -36.32
CA GLU A 374 13.18 5.33 -37.51
C GLU A 374 13.18 6.70 -38.19
N LEU A 375 13.29 7.78 -37.41
CA LEU A 375 13.48 9.13 -37.95
C LEU A 375 14.84 9.20 -38.69
N LYS A 376 14.81 9.57 -39.97
CA LYS A 376 16.05 9.84 -40.72
C LYS A 376 16.81 10.97 -40.02
N LYS A 377 18.15 10.98 -40.10
CA LYS A 377 19.03 11.95 -39.41
C LYS A 377 18.63 13.44 -39.57
N ASP A 378 17.86 13.79 -40.59
CA ASP A 378 17.38 15.15 -40.89
C ASP A 378 15.97 15.48 -40.35
N GLU A 379 15.21 14.53 -39.82
CA GLU A 379 13.96 14.81 -39.12
C GLU A 379 14.26 15.08 -37.65
N SER A 380 14.12 16.34 -37.21
CA SER A 380 14.45 16.69 -35.84
C SER A 380 13.58 15.89 -34.86
N ASN A 381 14.22 15.20 -33.91
CA ASN A 381 13.58 14.53 -32.75
C ASN A 381 12.72 15.49 -31.88
N LYS A 382 12.65 16.77 -32.25
CA LYS A 382 11.91 17.84 -31.58
C LYS A 382 10.45 17.46 -31.32
N ALA A 383 9.75 16.87 -32.29
CA ALA A 383 8.34 16.48 -32.11
C ALA A 383 8.16 15.43 -31.00
N ILE A 384 9.02 14.40 -30.97
CA ILE A 384 9.02 13.37 -29.92
C ILE A 384 9.33 14.00 -28.56
N MET A 385 10.34 14.87 -28.50
CA MET A 385 10.74 15.54 -27.28
C MET A 385 9.66 16.50 -26.75
N GLU A 386 8.98 17.25 -27.62
CA GLU A 386 7.85 18.10 -27.23
C GLU A 386 6.65 17.28 -26.74
N LYS A 387 6.36 16.14 -27.37
CA LYS A 387 5.31 15.22 -26.88
C LYS A 387 5.67 14.66 -25.50
N LYS A 388 6.92 14.25 -25.28
CA LYS A 388 7.42 13.80 -23.95
C LYS A 388 7.26 14.91 -22.91
N LYS A 389 7.69 16.13 -23.22
CA LYS A 389 7.53 17.29 -22.32
C LYS A 389 6.07 17.57 -21.98
N LYS A 390 5.17 17.51 -22.97
CA LYS A 390 3.73 17.68 -22.75
C LYS A 390 3.18 16.64 -21.77
N LEU A 391 3.52 15.37 -21.96
CA LEU A 391 3.07 14.30 -21.08
C LEU A 391 3.59 14.47 -19.64
N LEU A 392 4.86 14.87 -19.48
CA LEU A 392 5.41 15.20 -18.16
C LEU A 392 4.68 16.37 -17.50
N LYS A 393 4.36 17.42 -18.25
CA LYS A 393 3.58 18.57 -17.75
C LYS A 393 2.15 18.17 -17.37
N ASP A 394 1.50 17.31 -18.16
CA ASP A 394 0.15 16.84 -17.84
C ASP A 394 0.16 15.94 -16.59
N ARG A 395 1.23 15.16 -16.38
CA ARG A 395 1.46 14.42 -15.13
C ARG A 395 1.67 15.37 -13.94
N GLU A 396 2.48 16.43 -14.09
CA GLU A 396 2.68 17.44 -13.04
C GLU A 396 1.37 18.14 -12.64
N LYS A 397 0.50 18.46 -13.61
CA LYS A 397 -0.83 19.01 -13.32
C LYS A 397 -1.69 18.05 -12.50
N LEU A 398 -1.65 16.75 -12.80
CA LEU A 398 -2.41 15.77 -12.00
C LEU A 398 -1.83 15.63 -10.60
N MET A 399 -0.51 15.72 -10.42
CA MET A 399 0.11 15.77 -9.10
C MET A 399 -0.36 17.01 -8.32
N GLN A 400 -0.38 18.19 -8.94
CA GLN A 400 -0.90 19.40 -8.32
C GLN A 400 -2.40 19.26 -7.98
N LYS A 401 -3.20 18.67 -8.88
CA LYS A 401 -4.62 18.41 -8.65
C LYS A 401 -4.84 17.48 -7.45
N ILE A 402 -3.97 16.50 -7.20
CA ILE A 402 -4.02 15.66 -6.00
C ILE A 402 -3.83 16.53 -4.74
N GLU A 403 -2.81 17.39 -4.71
CA GLU A 403 -2.56 18.31 -3.60
C GLU A 403 -3.74 19.27 -3.35
N GLU A 404 -4.36 19.79 -4.42
CA GLU A 404 -5.53 20.67 -4.34
C GLU A 404 -6.81 19.94 -3.90
N THR A 405 -6.94 18.66 -4.26
CA THR A 405 -8.11 17.84 -3.88
C THR A 405 -8.03 17.39 -2.42
N PHE A 406 -6.82 17.22 -1.88
CA PHE A 406 -6.62 16.91 -0.47
C PHE A 406 -6.82 18.16 0.40
N ILE A 407 -7.95 18.23 1.12
CA ILE A 407 -8.31 19.38 1.95
C ILE A 407 -8.54 18.97 3.42
N PRO A 408 -8.24 19.81 4.41
CA PRO A 408 -8.62 19.52 5.79
C PRO A 408 -10.14 19.27 5.93
N VAL A 409 -10.52 18.25 6.68
CA VAL A 409 -11.92 17.86 6.90
C VAL A 409 -12.35 18.33 8.28
N LYS A 410 -13.39 19.18 8.33
CA LYS A 410 -14.10 19.50 9.57
C LYS A 410 -15.16 18.44 9.82
N HIS A 411 -15.16 17.88 11.02
CA HIS A 411 -16.11 16.85 11.40
C HIS A 411 -16.47 16.96 12.89
N VAL A 412 -17.54 16.26 13.26
CA VAL A 412 -18.09 16.29 14.61
C VAL A 412 -18.23 14.87 15.13
N ILE A 413 -17.78 14.67 16.37
CA ILE A 413 -18.02 13.47 17.18
C ILE A 413 -19.00 13.87 18.29
N GLU A 414 -20.10 13.14 18.42
CA GLU A 414 -21.07 13.32 19.52
C GLU A 414 -21.05 12.09 20.43
N ILE A 415 -20.89 12.29 21.73
CA ILE A 415 -20.88 11.25 22.76
C ILE A 415 -22.09 11.49 23.66
N VAL A 416 -23.09 10.63 23.53
CA VAL A 416 -24.34 10.72 24.26
C VAL A 416 -24.41 9.58 25.28
N LYS A 417 -24.52 9.92 26.56
CA LYS A 417 -24.71 8.93 27.63
C LYS A 417 -26.03 8.18 27.43
N GLU A 418 -25.99 6.85 27.55
CA GLU A 418 -27.18 5.98 27.52
C GLU A 418 -27.50 5.36 28.88
#